data_AF-A0A7V9VMS1-F1
#
_entry.id   AF-A0A7V9VMS1-F1
#
_cell.length_a   1.000
_cell.length_b   1.000
_cell.length_c   1.000
_cell.angle_alpha   90.00
_cell.angle_beta   90.00
_cell.angle_gamma   90.00
#
_symmetry.space_group_name_H-M   'P 1'
#
loop_
_entity.id
_entity.type
_entity.pdbx_description
1 polymer ?
#
loop_
_entity_poly.entity_id
_entity_poly.type
_entity_poly.pdbx_seq_one_letter_code
_entity_poly.pdbx_strand_id
1 'polypeptide(L)'
;MKRQRGPAEALRNAIAALPHRSKTAMLEGIEDNPIIVGAYVDGDGGVCPMLAAHRNGGRTSLASFARAWDRYTDASRVRRATLREVENLKAMLSASLADDVDIDERDVAEAIADHKRLVARREATTVHRPRPGDRDRSKELRRREGWAWTRPFRRYDQYEAAMAAIEETAPAEERELVTS
;
A
#
# COMPACT_ATOMS: atom_id res chain seq x y z
N MET A 1 25.11 2.07 -0.99
CA MET A 1 24.61 2.82 0.18
C MET A 1 23.44 3.69 -0.25
N LYS A 2 22.20 3.42 0.20
CA LYS A 2 21.07 4.33 -0.07
C LYS A 2 21.27 5.58 0.78
N ARG A 3 21.51 6.73 0.15
CA ARG A 3 21.40 8.06 0.80
C ARG A 3 20.05 8.08 1.52
N GLN A 4 20.05 8.14 2.86
CA GLN A 4 18.81 8.43 3.58
C GLN A 4 18.36 9.82 3.12
N ARG A 5 17.24 9.87 2.42
CA ARG A 5 16.63 11.13 1.98
C ARG A 5 16.31 11.96 3.22
N GLY A 6 16.67 13.24 3.21
CA GLY A 6 16.36 14.14 4.32
C GLY A 6 14.86 14.23 4.57
N PRO A 7 14.40 14.56 5.80
CA PRO A 7 12.97 14.62 6.14
C PRO A 7 12.13 15.48 5.16
N ALA A 8 12.68 16.61 4.70
CA ALA A 8 12.04 17.48 3.72
C ALA A 8 11.87 16.83 2.33
N GLU A 9 12.85 16.04 1.87
CA GLU A 9 12.73 15.30 0.61
C GLU A 9 11.71 14.16 0.73
N ALA A 10 11.66 13.49 1.88
CA ALA A 10 10.64 12.47 2.15
C ALA A 10 9.22 13.06 2.11
N LEU A 11 9.02 14.24 2.72
CA LEU A 11 7.74 14.94 2.68
C LEU A 11 7.37 15.37 1.25
N ARG A 12 8.29 15.98 0.49
CA ARG A 12 8.04 16.35 -0.92
C ARG A 12 7.63 15.15 -1.77
N ASN A 13 8.31 14.01 -1.64
CA ASN A 13 7.93 12.79 -2.34
C ASN A 13 6.54 12.27 -1.93
N ALA A 14 6.20 12.37 -0.64
CA ALA A 14 4.89 11.97 -0.17
C ALA A 14 3.78 12.91 -0.68
N ILE A 15 4.07 14.20 -0.82
CA ILE A 15 3.17 15.19 -1.43
C ILE A 15 2.99 14.92 -2.92
N ALA A 16 4.07 14.68 -3.67
CA ALA A 16 4.01 14.38 -5.10
C ALA A 16 3.17 13.14 -5.41
N ALA A 17 3.11 12.18 -4.47
CA ALA A 17 2.28 10.99 -4.61
C ALA A 17 0.78 11.22 -4.29
N LEU A 18 0.40 12.39 -3.77
CA LEU A 18 -1.00 12.73 -3.54
C LEU A 18 -1.67 13.08 -4.88
N PRO A 19 -2.92 12.63 -5.10
CA PRO A 19 -3.71 13.09 -6.25
C PRO A 19 -3.88 14.60 -6.24
N HIS A 20 -3.91 15.22 -7.43
CA HIS A 20 -4.11 16.66 -7.61
C HIS A 20 -5.22 17.23 -6.72
N ARG A 21 -6.42 16.64 -6.80
CA ARG A 21 -7.58 17.06 -6.00
C ARG A 21 -7.35 17.00 -4.49
N SER A 22 -6.55 16.05 -4.02
CA SER A 22 -6.20 15.94 -2.59
C SER A 22 -5.18 17.01 -2.18
N LYS A 23 -4.26 17.41 -3.06
CA LYS A 23 -3.34 18.54 -2.81
C LYS A 23 -4.10 19.88 -2.74
N THR A 24 -5.02 20.13 -3.67
CA THR A 24 -5.87 21.33 -3.67
C THR A 24 -6.72 21.42 -2.41
N ALA A 25 -7.46 20.35 -2.07
CA ALA A 25 -8.28 20.31 -0.87
C ALA A 25 -7.44 20.47 0.42
N MET A 26 -6.19 19.98 0.43
CA MET A 26 -5.29 20.17 1.56
C MET A 26 -4.91 21.64 1.72
N LEU A 27 -4.60 22.36 0.63
CA LEU A 27 -4.31 23.79 0.70
C LEU A 27 -5.50 24.57 1.25
N GLU A 28 -6.70 24.35 0.73
CA GLU A 28 -7.94 24.97 1.23
C GLU A 28 -8.14 24.65 2.72
N GLY A 29 -8.01 23.38 3.10
CA GLY A 29 -8.19 22.98 4.48
C GLY A 29 -7.15 23.55 5.45
N ILE A 30 -5.92 23.81 5.01
CA ILE A 30 -4.89 24.42 5.84
C ILE A 30 -5.24 25.89 6.15
N GLU A 31 -5.91 26.61 5.24
CA GLU A 31 -6.33 27.99 5.52
C GLU A 31 -7.47 28.04 6.55
N ASP A 32 -8.40 27.08 6.47
CA ASP A 32 -9.62 27.09 7.29
C ASP A 32 -9.43 26.46 8.68
N ASN A 33 -8.32 25.76 8.91
CA ASN A 33 -8.15 24.95 10.11
C ASN A 33 -6.81 25.18 10.81
N PRO A 34 -6.82 25.27 12.15
CA PRO A 34 -5.61 25.21 12.95
C PRO A 34 -4.87 23.87 12.79
N ILE A 35 -3.69 23.89 12.15
CA ILE A 35 -2.94 22.67 11.83
C ILE A 35 -2.11 22.16 13.01
N ILE A 36 -2.12 20.83 13.20
CA ILE A 36 -1.32 20.12 14.19
C ILE A 36 -0.38 19.09 13.57
N VAL A 37 0.56 18.62 14.38
CA VAL A 37 1.48 17.51 14.11
C VAL A 37 1.33 16.44 15.18
N GLY A 38 1.70 15.20 14.86
CA GLY A 38 1.78 14.09 15.83
C GLY A 38 0.46 13.44 16.22
N ALA A 39 -0.69 13.90 15.67
CA ALA A 39 -1.99 13.25 15.82
C ALA A 39 -2.94 13.65 14.69
N TYR A 40 -4.12 13.03 14.68
CA TYR A 40 -5.18 13.29 13.70
C TYR A 40 -6.02 14.52 14.05
N VAL A 41 -6.35 14.67 15.33
CA VAL A 41 -7.04 15.82 15.95
C VAL A 41 -6.44 16.09 17.33
N ASP A 42 -6.55 17.32 17.83
CA ASP A 42 -6.28 17.66 19.23
C ASP A 42 -7.58 17.93 20.00
N GLY A 43 -7.48 18.24 21.30
CA GLY A 43 -8.62 18.60 22.14
C GLY A 43 -9.14 20.02 21.93
N ASP A 44 -8.41 20.85 21.19
CA ASP A 44 -8.64 22.29 21.00
C ASP A 44 -9.10 22.60 19.55
N GLY A 45 -9.64 21.61 18.85
CA GLY A 45 -10.17 21.75 17.49
C GLY A 45 -9.12 21.76 16.37
N GLY A 46 -7.84 21.55 16.68
CA GLY A 46 -6.77 21.34 15.72
C GLY A 46 -6.87 20.03 14.97
N VAL A 47 -6.42 20.04 13.72
CA VAL A 47 -6.49 18.89 12.82
C VAL A 47 -5.20 18.69 12.03
N CYS A 48 -4.89 17.45 11.68
CA CYS A 48 -3.77 17.20 10.78
C CYS A 48 -4.10 17.65 9.35
N PRO A 49 -3.09 17.93 8.50
CA PRO A 49 -3.33 18.38 7.13
C PRO A 49 -4.17 17.38 6.31
N MET A 50 -4.04 16.08 6.57
CA MET A 50 -4.85 15.07 5.88
C MET A 50 -6.34 15.15 6.23
N LEU A 51 -6.67 15.41 7.50
CA LEU A 51 -8.06 15.57 7.90
C LEU A 51 -8.62 16.90 7.38
N ALA A 52 -7.82 17.96 7.39
CA ALA A 52 -8.17 19.24 6.78
C ALA A 52 -8.52 19.05 5.28
N ALA A 53 -7.69 18.30 4.56
CA ALA A 53 -7.95 17.93 3.18
C ALA A 53 -9.25 17.13 3.03
N HIS A 54 -9.47 16.13 3.88
CA HIS A 54 -10.66 15.28 3.79
C HIS A 54 -11.95 16.07 3.98
N ARG A 55 -11.97 17.02 4.93
CA ARG A 55 -13.11 17.93 5.14
C ARG A 55 -13.40 18.79 3.92
N ASN A 56 -12.36 19.19 3.19
CA ASN A 56 -12.46 19.92 1.92
C ASN A 56 -12.58 19.00 0.69
N GLY A 57 -13.04 17.77 0.91
CA GLY A 57 -13.37 16.87 -0.17
C GLY A 57 -12.22 15.99 -0.66
N GLY A 58 -11.02 16.08 -0.10
CA GLY A 58 -9.95 15.11 -0.35
C GLY A 58 -10.41 13.68 -0.08
N ARG A 59 -10.14 12.73 -0.99
CA ARG A 59 -10.62 11.33 -0.87
C ARG A 59 -9.48 10.33 -0.70
N THR A 60 -8.28 10.81 -0.41
CA THR A 60 -7.10 9.96 -0.22
C THR A 60 -6.65 10.02 1.22
N SER A 61 -6.32 8.87 1.81
CA SER A 61 -5.58 8.81 3.07
C SER A 61 -4.24 8.11 2.82
N LEU A 62 -3.16 8.87 2.76
CA LEU A 62 -1.82 8.31 2.62
C LEU A 62 -1.13 8.33 3.99
N ALA A 63 -1.07 7.16 4.63
CA ALA A 63 -0.29 6.97 5.85
C ALA A 63 1.21 7.29 5.65
N SER A 64 1.70 7.26 4.40
CA SER A 64 3.03 7.75 4.02
C SER A 64 3.19 9.26 4.22
N PHE A 65 2.19 10.05 3.81
CA PHE A 65 2.20 11.50 4.02
C PHE A 65 2.16 11.83 5.51
N ALA A 66 1.24 11.25 6.28
CA ALA A 66 1.13 11.53 7.70
C ALA A 66 2.46 11.28 8.44
N ARG A 67 3.11 10.14 8.18
CA ARG A 67 4.43 9.82 8.76
C ARG A 67 5.53 10.77 8.27
N ALA A 68 5.48 11.20 7.01
CA ALA A 68 6.48 12.11 6.46
C ALA A 68 6.33 13.52 7.04
N TRP A 69 5.09 13.97 7.27
CA TRP A 69 4.76 15.22 7.95
C TRP A 69 5.29 15.22 9.37
N ASP A 70 4.91 14.22 10.17
CA ASP A 70 5.35 14.13 11.57
C ASP A 70 6.88 14.08 11.67
N ARG A 71 7.55 13.33 10.77
CA ARG A 71 9.01 13.27 10.72
C ARG A 71 9.65 14.59 10.29
N TYR A 72 9.06 15.31 9.34
CA TYR A 72 9.56 16.61 8.90
C TYR A 72 9.53 17.65 10.03
N THR A 73 8.49 17.59 10.86
CA THR A 73 8.29 18.48 12.02
C THR A 73 8.93 17.97 13.32
N ASP A 74 9.62 16.83 13.26
CA ASP A 74 10.18 16.12 14.42
C ASP A 74 9.16 15.92 15.56
N ALA A 75 7.93 15.54 15.20
CA ALA A 75 6.84 15.43 16.14
C ALA A 75 6.94 14.14 16.96
N SER A 76 7.23 14.30 18.26
CA SER A 76 7.17 13.21 19.24
C SER A 76 5.88 13.22 20.08
N ARG A 77 5.14 14.34 20.07
CA ARG A 77 3.86 14.55 20.77
C ARG A 77 2.98 15.49 19.96
N VAL A 78 1.69 15.49 20.27
CA VAL A 78 0.72 16.40 19.66
C VAL A 78 1.04 17.84 20.00
N ARG A 79 1.15 18.70 18.98
CA ARG A 79 1.31 20.14 19.14
C ARG A 79 0.79 20.88 17.91
N ARG A 80 0.59 22.20 18.07
CA ARG A 80 0.37 23.10 16.94
C ARG A 80 1.59 23.08 16.00
N ALA A 81 1.32 23.04 14.70
CA ALA A 81 2.33 23.32 13.70
C ALA A 81 2.71 24.81 13.81
N THR A 82 4.01 25.10 13.71
CA THR A 82 4.49 26.48 13.66
C THR A 82 4.10 27.11 12.32
N LEU A 83 4.03 28.44 12.28
CA LEU A 83 3.73 29.18 11.04
C LEU A 83 4.67 28.78 9.90
N ARG A 84 5.97 28.71 10.18
CA ARG A 84 6.99 28.30 9.20
C ARG A 84 6.77 26.88 8.67
N GLU A 85 6.37 25.94 9.52
CA GLU A 85 6.07 24.56 9.09
C GLU A 85 4.85 24.54 8.15
N VAL A 86 3.81 25.31 8.47
CA VAL A 86 2.61 25.44 7.65
C VAL A 86 2.91 26.13 6.31
N GLU A 87 3.67 27.22 6.32
CA GLU A 87 4.11 27.93 5.11
C GLU A 87 4.94 27.03 4.19
N ASN A 88 5.87 26.25 4.76
CA ASN A 88 6.67 25.30 4.00
C ASN A 88 5.80 24.20 3.38
N LEU A 89 4.80 23.70 4.11
CA LEU A 89 3.85 22.72 3.58
C LEU A 89 3.05 23.31 2.42
N LYS A 90 2.53 24.54 2.56
CA LYS A 90 1.83 25.25 1.48
C LYS A 90 2.73 25.42 0.26
N ALA A 91 3.97 25.87 0.45
CA ALA A 91 4.92 26.03 -0.65
C ALA A 91 5.21 24.71 -1.39
N MET A 92 5.40 23.61 -0.66
CA MET A 92 5.61 22.29 -1.27
C MET A 92 4.37 21.78 -2.02
N LEU A 93 3.17 22.02 -1.49
CA LEU A 93 1.90 21.67 -2.14
C LEU A 93 1.71 22.47 -3.43
N SER A 94 1.90 23.79 -3.38
CA SER A 94 1.77 24.67 -4.54
C SER A 94 2.78 24.32 -5.63
N ALA A 95 4.04 24.07 -5.27
CA ALA A 95 5.05 23.62 -6.22
C ALA A 95 4.66 22.28 -6.87
N SER A 96 4.22 21.30 -6.07
CA SER A 96 3.80 20.01 -6.61
C SER A 96 2.52 20.08 -7.45
N LEU A 97 1.66 21.08 -7.25
CA LEU A 97 0.50 21.33 -8.11
C LEU A 97 0.91 21.99 -9.43
N ALA A 98 1.88 22.90 -9.41
CA ALA A 98 2.45 23.45 -10.63
C ALA A 98 3.07 22.35 -11.49
N ASP A 99 3.85 21.45 -10.87
CA ASP A 99 4.46 20.31 -11.55
C ASP A 99 3.42 19.36 -12.18
N ASP A 100 2.23 19.19 -11.57
CA ASP A 100 1.17 18.33 -12.13
C ASP A 100 0.60 18.86 -13.45
N VAL A 101 0.60 20.18 -13.66
CA VAL A 101 0.03 20.81 -14.87
C VAL A 101 0.95 20.61 -16.08
N ASP A 102 2.25 20.40 -15.82
CA ASP A 102 3.28 20.24 -16.85
C ASP A 102 3.48 18.78 -17.32
N ILE A 103 2.73 17.81 -16.77
CA ILE A 103 2.84 16.39 -17.16
C ILE A 103 1.87 16.09 -18.32
N ASP A 104 2.40 15.80 -19.53
CA ASP A 104 1.60 15.34 -20.67
C ASP A 104 1.02 13.93 -20.37
N GLU A 105 -0.23 13.66 -20.77
CA GLU A 105 -0.87 12.35 -20.62
C GLU A 105 -0.01 11.21 -21.22
N ARG A 106 0.78 11.51 -22.26
CA ARG A 106 1.74 10.57 -22.86
C ARG A 106 2.89 10.23 -21.93
N ASP A 107 3.42 11.18 -21.17
CA ASP A 107 4.50 10.96 -20.21
C ASP A 107 4.02 10.06 -19.05
N VAL A 108 2.77 10.24 -18.61
CA VAL A 108 2.13 9.37 -17.60
C VAL A 108 1.97 7.94 -18.13
N ALA A 109 1.47 7.79 -19.35
CA ALA A 109 1.27 6.49 -19.97
C ALA A 109 2.60 5.73 -20.15
N GLU A 110 3.66 6.42 -20.57
CA GLU A 110 5.00 5.87 -20.70
C GLU A 110 5.59 5.46 -19.35
N ALA A 111 5.47 6.31 -18.32
CA ALA A 111 5.93 5.99 -16.96
C ALA A 111 5.19 4.78 -16.35
N ILE A 112 3.88 4.66 -16.57
CA ILE A 112 3.10 3.48 -16.14
C ILE A 112 3.59 2.22 -16.87
N ALA A 113 3.84 2.30 -18.17
CA ALA A 113 4.35 1.18 -18.95
C ALA A 113 5.72 0.72 -18.44
N ASP A 114 6.64 1.65 -18.17
CA ASP A 114 7.95 1.36 -17.59
C ASP A 114 7.88 0.78 -16.19
N HIS A 115 7.00 1.31 -15.34
CA HIS A 115 6.78 0.74 -14.02
C HIS A 115 6.27 -0.70 -14.11
N LYS A 116 5.29 -0.97 -14.99
CA LYS A 116 4.78 -2.33 -15.24
C LYS A 116 5.88 -3.26 -15.75
N ARG A 117 6.75 -2.80 -16.66
CA ARG A 117 7.92 -3.57 -17.13
C ARG A 117 8.87 -3.89 -15.98
N LEU A 118 9.16 -2.93 -15.10
CA LEU A 118 10.04 -3.13 -13.94
C LEU A 118 9.44 -4.10 -12.91
N VAL A 119 8.14 -4.02 -12.65
CA VAL A 119 7.41 -4.96 -11.78
C VAL A 119 7.46 -6.36 -12.40
N ALA A 120 7.11 -6.51 -13.67
CA ALA A 120 7.15 -7.79 -14.38
C ALA A 120 8.56 -8.40 -14.40
N ARG A 121 9.61 -7.58 -14.58
CA ARG A 121 11.02 -8.04 -14.52
C ARG A 121 11.40 -8.52 -13.12
N ARG A 122 10.93 -7.82 -12.08
CA ARG A 122 11.14 -8.26 -10.69
C ARG A 122 10.43 -9.57 -10.43
N GLU A 123 9.18 -9.69 -10.85
CA GLU A 123 8.37 -10.90 -10.72
C GLU A 123 9.01 -12.09 -11.45
N ALA A 124 9.51 -11.88 -12.68
CA ALA A 124 10.23 -12.90 -13.45
C ALA A 124 11.58 -13.28 -12.84
N THR A 125 12.24 -12.38 -12.10
CA THR A 125 13.52 -12.66 -11.41
C THR A 125 13.31 -13.29 -10.04
N THR A 126 12.16 -13.03 -9.38
CA THR A 126 11.74 -13.79 -8.20
C THR A 126 11.37 -15.20 -8.60
N VAL A 127 12.35 -16.10 -8.58
CA VAL A 127 12.10 -17.52 -8.28
C VAL A 127 11.14 -17.54 -7.10
N HIS A 128 9.94 -18.06 -7.30
CA HIS A 128 8.90 -18.19 -6.29
C HIS A 128 9.40 -19.16 -5.21
N ARG A 129 10.32 -18.69 -4.35
CA ARG A 129 10.70 -19.42 -3.15
C ARG A 129 9.50 -19.32 -2.22
N PRO A 130 8.87 -20.44 -1.86
CA PRO A 130 7.81 -20.42 -0.87
C PRO A 130 8.32 -19.70 0.37
N ARG A 131 7.54 -18.76 0.90
CA ARG A 131 7.88 -18.07 2.15
C ARG A 131 8.09 -19.12 3.24
N PRO A 132 9.22 -19.13 3.94
CA PRO A 132 9.37 -19.93 5.15
C PRO A 132 8.29 -19.52 6.16
N GLY A 133 7.44 -20.46 6.59
CA GLY A 133 6.40 -20.22 7.58
C GLY A 133 5.01 -19.91 7.04
N ASP A 134 4.56 -20.64 6.01
CA ASP A 134 3.13 -20.66 5.68
C ASP A 134 2.33 -21.06 6.94
N ARG A 135 1.26 -20.32 7.23
CA ARG A 135 0.58 -20.41 8.53
C ARG A 135 -0.12 -21.76 8.68
N ASP A 136 -0.06 -22.34 9.87
CA ASP A 136 -0.86 -23.51 10.23
C ASP A 136 -2.36 -23.20 10.07
N ARG A 137 -2.92 -23.64 8.94
CA ARG A 137 -4.34 -23.50 8.57
C ARG A 137 -5.20 -24.67 9.04
N SER A 138 -4.70 -25.52 9.94
CA SER A 138 -5.46 -26.65 10.49
C SER A 138 -6.80 -26.22 11.07
N LYS A 139 -6.92 -25.01 11.62
CA LYS A 139 -8.19 -24.48 12.14
C LYS A 139 -9.23 -24.21 11.05
N GLU A 140 -8.81 -23.72 9.88
CA GLU A 140 -9.68 -23.44 8.73
C GLU A 140 -10.19 -24.74 8.12
N LEU A 141 -9.32 -25.76 8.04
CA LEU A 141 -9.59 -27.01 7.34
C LEU A 141 -10.35 -28.06 8.19
N ARG A 142 -10.39 -27.91 9.52
CA ARG A 142 -11.19 -28.76 10.42
C ARG A 142 -12.68 -28.84 10.06
N ARG A 143 -13.21 -27.85 9.36
CA ARG A 143 -14.63 -27.77 8.99
C ARG A 143 -14.92 -28.39 7.62
N ARG A 144 -13.91 -28.78 6.86
CA ARG A 144 -14.09 -29.51 5.59
C ARG A 144 -14.29 -30.98 5.89
N GLU A 145 -15.39 -31.52 5.40
CA GLU A 145 -15.66 -32.95 5.47
C GLU A 145 -14.51 -33.72 4.80
N GLY A 146 -13.97 -34.69 5.54
CA GLY A 146 -12.90 -35.55 5.09
C GLY A 146 -11.45 -35.15 5.42
N TRP A 147 -11.22 -33.99 6.04
CA TRP A 147 -9.87 -33.56 6.45
C TRP A 147 -9.24 -34.42 7.56
N ALA A 148 -10.06 -35.12 8.36
CA ALA A 148 -9.59 -35.85 9.53
C ALA A 148 -9.05 -37.26 9.24
N TRP A 149 -9.31 -37.84 8.06
CA TRP A 149 -8.92 -39.22 7.73
C TRP A 149 -7.77 -39.34 6.73
N THR A 150 -7.24 -38.22 6.20
CA THR A 150 -6.00 -38.17 5.42
C THR A 150 -4.82 -37.69 6.28
N ARG A 151 -4.25 -38.59 7.09
CA ARG A 151 -2.87 -38.41 7.57
C ARG A 151 -1.92 -39.29 6.76
N PRO A 152 -1.40 -38.72 5.66
CA PRO A 152 0.05 -38.73 5.46
C PRO A 152 0.67 -37.32 5.32
N PHE A 153 -0.11 -36.27 5.01
CA PHE A 153 0.45 -34.98 4.58
C PHE A 153 0.07 -33.81 5.49
N ARG A 154 1.05 -33.00 5.90
CA ARG A 154 0.86 -31.83 6.79
C ARG A 154 0.82 -30.49 6.04
N ARG A 155 0.97 -30.51 4.71
CA ARG A 155 0.95 -29.34 3.83
C ARG A 155 0.04 -29.63 2.63
N TYR A 156 -0.72 -28.63 2.21
CA TYR A 156 -1.66 -28.75 1.09
C TYR A 156 -0.94 -29.06 -0.23
N ASP A 157 0.22 -28.45 -0.46
CA ASP A 157 1.07 -28.67 -1.64
C ASP A 157 1.57 -30.12 -1.75
N GLN A 158 1.75 -30.82 -0.61
CA GLN A 158 2.12 -32.23 -0.59
C GLN A 158 0.95 -33.13 -0.98
N TYR A 159 -0.27 -32.73 -0.63
CA TYR A 159 -1.49 -33.42 -1.06
C TYR A 159 -1.71 -33.24 -2.57
N GLU A 160 -1.58 -32.03 -3.10
CA GLU A 160 -1.71 -31.79 -4.55
C GLU A 160 -0.68 -32.58 -5.36
N ALA A 161 0.59 -32.59 -4.93
CA ALA A 161 1.64 -33.37 -5.58
C ALA A 161 1.37 -34.89 -5.53
N ALA A 162 0.84 -35.40 -4.41
CA ALA A 162 0.47 -36.81 -4.29
C ALA A 162 -0.71 -37.18 -5.20
N MET A 163 -1.73 -36.31 -5.32
CA MET A 163 -2.87 -36.54 -6.20
C MET A 163 -2.47 -36.54 -7.68
N ALA A 164 -1.62 -35.59 -8.10
CA ALA A 164 -1.10 -35.55 -9.47
C ALA A 164 -0.29 -36.81 -9.82
N ALA A 165 0.51 -37.31 -8.89
CA ALA A 165 1.28 -38.55 -9.09
C ALA A 165 0.37 -39.79 -9.23
N ILE A 166 -0.76 -39.84 -8.50
CA ILE A 166 -1.75 -40.92 -8.63
C ILE A 166 -2.48 -40.82 -9.98
N GLU A 167 -2.87 -39.62 -10.40
CA GLU A 167 -3.54 -39.38 -11.68
C GLU A 167 -2.65 -39.75 -12.88
N GLU A 168 -1.34 -39.53 -12.77
CA GLU A 168 -0.35 -39.92 -13.78
C GLU A 168 -0.03 -41.43 -13.78
N THR A 169 -0.28 -42.12 -12.66
CA THR A 169 -0.04 -43.58 -12.52
C THR A 169 -1.30 -44.44 -12.60
N ALA A 170 -2.48 -43.84 -12.77
CA ALA A 170 -3.73 -44.58 -12.92
C ALA A 170 -3.75 -45.35 -14.26
N PRO A 171 -3.85 -46.70 -14.27
CA PRO A 171 -4.00 -47.46 -15.50
C PRO A 171 -5.38 -47.21 -16.11
N ALA A 172 -5.46 -47.25 -17.44
CA ALA A 172 -6.62 -46.85 -18.25
C ALA A 172 -7.92 -47.70 -18.08
N GLU A 173 -8.00 -48.60 -17.10
CA GLU A 173 -9.05 -49.62 -17.00
C GLU A 173 -10.30 -49.23 -16.18
N GLU A 174 -10.34 -48.09 -15.50
CA GLU A 174 -11.55 -47.63 -14.75
C GLU A 174 -12.48 -46.69 -15.54
N ARG A 175 -12.46 -46.72 -16.88
CA ARG A 175 -13.36 -45.90 -17.72
C ARG A 175 -14.72 -46.53 -18.05
N GLU A 176 -15.00 -47.77 -17.66
CA GLU A 176 -16.19 -48.50 -18.17
C GLU A 176 -17.33 -48.78 -17.15
N LEU A 177 -17.32 -48.22 -15.94
CA LEU A 177 -18.38 -48.47 -14.93
C LEU A 177 -19.31 -47.29 -14.62
N VAL A 178 -19.27 -46.19 -15.38
CA VAL A 178 -20.17 -45.02 -15.18
C VAL A 178 -21.27 -44.91 -16.26
N THR A 179 -21.51 -45.98 -17.03
CA THR A 179 -22.66 -46.05 -17.96
C THR A 179 -23.29 -47.44 -17.99
N SER A 180 -24.08 -47.76 -16.97
CA SER A 180 -25.30 -48.57 -17.07
C SER A 180 -26.15 -48.38 -15.83
#